data_AF-A0A7V0JVC1-F1
#
_entry.id   AF-A0A7V0JVC1-F1
#
_cell.length_a   1.000
_cell.length_b   1.000
_cell.length_c   1.000
_cell.angle_alpha   90.00
_cell.angle_beta   90.00
_cell.angle_gamma   90.00
#
_symmetry.space_group_name_H-M   'P 1'
#
loop_
_entity.id
_entity.type
_entity.pdbx_description
1 polymer ?
#
loop_
_entity_poly.entity_id
_entity_poly.type
_entity_poly.pdbx_seq_one_letter_code
_entity_poly.pdbx_strand_id
1 'polypeptide(L)'
;GRKLAQAGVRNVRLVLLDGRFGLRELFPDGSVERVIANFPCPWPKARHAGRRLVREDFPRTLGAVLREGGRFELTSDHLPFLEEAREALEGCGCFVLEGPSPVEGVPRTRYERKWRLRGLEIRRLVARKVKGTGVERIAEGTMPHVHVPKELSPEEILRVRGLKEVWPEGSFVVKEGYISPDGGEVLLRAHATDRGFHQHYFILVHREKDGWMVKLDGASLPFRTPAVKRSVAAVGEYLLRKGG
;
A
#
# COMPACT_ATOMS: atom_id res chain seq x y z
N GLY A 1 -10.63 1.84 -17.48
CA GLY A 1 -11.69 0.89 -17.91
C GLY A 1 -12.09 1.08 -19.36
N ARG A 2 -12.82 2.16 -19.68
CA ARG A 2 -13.56 2.34 -20.96
C ARG A 2 -12.76 2.03 -22.25
N LYS A 3 -11.53 2.52 -22.39
CA LYS A 3 -10.69 2.24 -23.58
C LYS A 3 -10.29 0.77 -23.72
N LEU A 4 -10.04 0.08 -22.60
CA LEU A 4 -9.72 -1.36 -22.63
C LEU A 4 -10.95 -2.17 -23.02
N ALA A 5 -12.12 -1.82 -22.47
CA ALA A 5 -13.39 -2.45 -22.83
C ALA A 5 -13.71 -2.27 -24.32
N GLN A 6 -13.52 -1.05 -24.84
CA GLN A 6 -13.68 -0.75 -26.28
C GLN A 6 -12.69 -1.52 -27.16
N ALA A 7 -11.47 -1.76 -26.68
CA ALA A 7 -10.46 -2.53 -27.39
C ALA A 7 -10.69 -4.06 -27.32
N GLY A 8 -11.67 -4.54 -26.54
CA GLY A 8 -12.00 -5.97 -26.43
C GLY A 8 -10.89 -6.83 -25.79
N VAL A 9 -9.89 -6.23 -25.15
CA VAL A 9 -8.72 -6.95 -24.61
C VAL A 9 -9.07 -7.68 -23.31
N ARG A 10 -8.69 -8.96 -23.23
CA ARG A 10 -8.98 -9.85 -22.08
C ARG A 10 -7.79 -10.14 -21.20
N ASN A 11 -6.59 -9.76 -21.60
CA ASN A 11 -5.32 -9.99 -20.91
C ASN A 11 -4.83 -8.78 -20.09
N VAL A 12 -5.70 -7.79 -19.86
CA VAL A 12 -5.39 -6.61 -19.05
C VAL A 12 -6.30 -6.58 -17.83
N ARG A 13 -5.74 -6.28 -16.67
CA ARG A 13 -6.45 -6.01 -15.43
C ARG A 13 -6.03 -4.63 -14.92
N LEU A 14 -6.96 -3.94 -14.27
CA LEU A 14 -6.70 -2.66 -13.62
C LEU A 14 -6.96 -2.82 -12.14
N VAL A 15 -6.06 -2.27 -11.32
CA VAL A 15 -6.18 -2.28 -9.86
C VAL A 15 -5.98 -0.84 -9.38
N LEU A 16 -6.85 -0.40 -8.46
CA LEU A 16 -6.70 0.87 -7.77
C LEU A 16 -6.08 0.60 -6.40
N LEU A 17 -4.76 0.74 -6.30
CA LEU A 17 -3.98 0.46 -5.10
C LEU A 17 -2.66 1.23 -5.15
N ASP A 18 -2.01 1.44 -3.99
CA ASP A 18 -0.62 1.87 -3.98
C ASP A 18 0.24 0.84 -4.73
N GLY A 19 1.05 1.31 -5.68
CA GLY A 19 1.80 0.41 -6.55
C GLY A 19 2.87 -0.42 -5.84
N ARG A 20 3.47 0.11 -4.75
CA ARG A 20 4.50 -0.60 -3.97
C ARG A 20 3.85 -1.69 -3.14
N PHE A 21 2.78 -1.33 -2.42
CA PHE A 21 1.98 -2.28 -1.64
C PHE A 21 1.38 -3.36 -2.55
N GLY A 22 0.74 -2.96 -3.65
CA GLY A 22 0.13 -3.89 -4.60
C GLY A 22 1.13 -4.85 -5.24
N LEU A 23 2.32 -4.37 -5.62
CA LEU A 23 3.36 -5.25 -6.15
C LEU A 23 3.78 -6.30 -5.11
N ARG A 24 3.98 -5.89 -3.85
CA ARG A 24 4.40 -6.77 -2.76
C ARG A 24 3.34 -7.80 -2.40
N GLU A 25 2.07 -7.39 -2.29
CA GLU A 25 1.04 -8.23 -1.69
C GLU A 25 0.27 -9.07 -2.71
N LEU A 26 0.06 -8.58 -3.94
CA LEU A 26 -0.80 -9.26 -4.93
C LEU A 26 -0.08 -10.32 -5.77
N PHE A 27 1.25 -10.24 -5.90
CA PHE A 27 2.02 -11.13 -6.77
C PHE A 27 2.85 -12.09 -5.94
N PRO A 28 2.71 -13.42 -6.14
CA PRO A 28 3.61 -14.40 -5.51
C PRO A 28 5.07 -14.19 -5.89
N ASP A 29 5.97 -14.72 -5.07
CA ASP A 29 7.40 -14.68 -5.35
C ASP A 29 7.73 -15.40 -6.66
N GLY A 30 8.62 -14.83 -7.47
CA GLY A 30 9.01 -15.39 -8.76
C GLY A 30 7.91 -15.42 -9.84
N SER A 31 6.75 -14.82 -9.62
CA SER A 31 5.62 -14.88 -10.57
C SER A 31 5.64 -13.81 -11.67
N VAL A 32 6.41 -12.73 -11.47
CA VAL A 32 6.38 -11.57 -12.36
C VAL A 32 7.54 -11.62 -13.36
N GLU A 33 7.24 -11.58 -14.65
CA GLU A 33 8.28 -11.50 -15.67
C GLU A 33 8.91 -10.10 -15.78
N ARG A 34 8.07 -9.06 -15.71
CA ARG A 34 8.49 -7.69 -15.96
C ARG A 34 7.68 -6.69 -15.16
N VAL A 35 8.37 -5.76 -14.52
CA VAL A 35 7.77 -4.58 -13.90
C VAL A 35 8.21 -3.35 -14.69
N ILE A 36 7.27 -2.48 -15.07
CA ILE A 36 7.55 -1.26 -15.84
C ILE A 36 7.03 -0.06 -15.06
N ALA A 37 7.90 0.89 -14.76
CA ALA A 37 7.54 2.20 -14.20
C ALA A 37 7.88 3.31 -15.21
N ASN A 38 6.85 3.99 -15.69
CA ASN A 38 6.99 5.07 -16.67
C ASN A 38 6.73 6.42 -16.00
N PHE A 39 7.76 7.27 -15.97
CA PHE A 39 7.71 8.65 -15.47
C PHE A 39 7.08 8.80 -14.08
N PRO A 40 7.49 8.00 -13.07
CA PRO A 40 7.03 8.22 -11.70
C PRO A 40 7.50 9.61 -11.22
N CYS A 41 6.73 10.22 -10.31
CA CYS A 41 7.08 11.53 -9.79
C CYS A 41 8.47 11.50 -9.13
N PRO A 42 9.44 12.33 -9.58
CA PRO A 42 10.82 12.24 -9.11
C PRO A 42 11.04 12.86 -7.73
N TRP A 43 10.09 13.67 -7.25
CA TRP A 43 10.17 14.38 -5.96
C TRP A 43 11.55 15.03 -5.73
N PRO A 44 11.88 16.11 -6.46
CA PRO A 44 13.25 16.61 -6.55
C PRO A 44 13.80 17.16 -5.23
N LYS A 45 12.93 17.66 -4.34
CA LYS A 45 13.34 18.20 -3.04
C LYS A 45 13.72 17.06 -2.07
N ALA A 46 14.88 17.16 -1.42
CA ALA A 46 15.39 16.15 -0.48
C ALA A 46 14.38 15.75 0.61
N ARG A 47 13.63 16.71 1.16
CA ARG A 47 12.55 16.47 2.14
C ARG A 47 11.41 15.56 1.65
N HIS A 48 11.32 15.31 0.34
CA HIS A 48 10.33 14.42 -0.27
C HIS A 48 10.94 13.09 -0.73
N ALA A 49 12.21 12.81 -0.40
CA ALA A 49 12.90 11.60 -0.84
C ALA A 49 12.10 10.33 -0.52
N GLY A 50 11.49 10.22 0.67
CA GLY A 50 10.65 9.06 1.06
C GLY A 50 9.40 8.81 0.18
N ARG A 51 9.04 9.74 -0.71
CA ARG A 51 7.92 9.58 -1.66
C ARG A 51 8.35 9.00 -3.01
N ARG A 52 9.66 8.87 -3.25
CA ARG A 52 10.21 8.31 -4.50
C ARG A 52 9.92 6.82 -4.56
N LEU A 53 9.65 6.32 -5.76
CA LEU A 53 9.25 4.93 -5.98
C LEU A 53 10.34 3.92 -5.58
N VAL A 54 11.58 4.17 -6.03
CA VAL A 54 12.70 3.24 -5.86
C VAL A 54 13.50 3.62 -4.61
N ARG A 55 12.97 3.25 -3.45
CA ARG A 55 13.61 3.41 -2.13
C ARG A 55 13.19 2.29 -1.18
N GLU A 56 13.84 2.24 -0.02
CA GLU A 56 13.48 1.36 1.11
C GLU A 56 13.37 -0.11 0.65
N ASP A 57 12.22 -0.75 0.87
CA ASP A 57 11.99 -2.16 0.55
C ASP A 57 11.63 -2.40 -0.92
N PHE A 58 11.53 -1.36 -1.76
CA PHE A 58 11.11 -1.55 -3.15
C PHE A 58 12.06 -2.43 -3.98
N PRO A 59 13.40 -2.24 -3.94
CA PRO A 59 14.34 -3.16 -4.58
C PRO A 59 14.22 -4.61 -4.09
N ARG A 60 14.03 -4.82 -2.77
CA ARG A 60 13.80 -6.16 -2.19
C ARG A 60 12.48 -6.76 -2.64
N THR A 61 11.44 -5.95 -2.76
CA THR A 61 10.14 -6.38 -3.29
C THR A 61 10.29 -6.84 -4.74
N LEU A 62 10.98 -6.06 -5.57
CA LEU A 62 11.29 -6.44 -6.96
C LEU A 62 12.06 -7.76 -7.01
N GLY A 63 13.09 -7.92 -6.17
CA GLY A 63 13.89 -9.14 -6.10
C GLY A 63 13.10 -10.37 -5.65
N ALA A 64 12.02 -10.19 -4.87
CA ALA A 64 11.15 -11.29 -4.46
C ALA A 64 10.18 -11.67 -5.58
N VAL A 65 9.44 -10.71 -6.12
CA VAL A 65 8.32 -10.98 -7.04
C VAL A 65 8.76 -11.30 -8.48
N LEU A 66 9.91 -10.79 -8.92
CA LEU A 66 10.41 -11.09 -10.27
C LEU A 66 10.85 -12.55 -10.36
N ARG A 67 10.51 -13.21 -11.47
CA ARG A 67 11.10 -14.50 -11.84
C ARG A 67 12.61 -14.35 -12.07
N GLU A 68 13.34 -15.46 -12.02
CA GLU A 68 14.77 -15.44 -12.36
C GLU A 68 14.99 -14.92 -13.78
N GLY A 69 15.96 -14.00 -13.95
CA GLY A 69 16.18 -13.26 -15.20
C GLY A 69 15.08 -12.25 -15.60
N GLY A 70 14.02 -12.11 -14.79
CA GLY A 70 12.99 -11.08 -14.93
C GLY A 70 13.56 -9.68 -14.73
N ARG A 71 12.82 -8.65 -15.15
CA ARG A 71 13.37 -7.28 -15.18
C ARG A 71 12.43 -6.18 -14.71
N PHE A 72 13.03 -5.18 -14.08
CA PHE A 72 12.42 -3.88 -13.82
C PHE A 72 12.92 -2.85 -14.84
N GLU A 73 12.00 -2.15 -15.50
CA GLU A 73 12.32 -1.05 -16.42
C GLU A 73 11.80 0.27 -15.84
N LEU A 74 12.70 1.19 -15.51
CA LEU A 74 12.37 2.53 -15.04
C LEU A 74 12.69 3.56 -16.13
N THR A 75 11.68 4.26 -16.63
CA THR A 75 11.84 5.32 -17.64
C THR A 75 11.54 6.68 -17.03
N SER A 76 12.44 7.65 -17.21
CA SER A 76 12.27 9.02 -16.71
C SER A 76 13.07 10.02 -17.55
N ASP A 77 12.62 11.27 -17.54
CA ASP A 77 13.29 12.48 -18.02
C ASP A 77 14.19 13.14 -16.94
N HIS A 78 14.16 12.65 -15.70
CA HIS A 78 14.86 13.24 -14.57
C HIS A 78 16.09 12.41 -14.18
N LEU A 79 17.26 12.74 -14.75
CA LEU A 79 18.49 11.96 -14.58
C LEU A 79 18.90 11.74 -13.09
N PRO A 80 18.90 12.74 -12.20
CA PRO A 80 19.28 12.49 -10.80
C PRO A 80 18.37 11.48 -10.08
N PHE A 81 17.11 11.36 -10.51
CA PHE A 81 16.20 10.37 -9.94
C PHE A 81 16.51 8.96 -10.46
N LEU A 82 16.97 8.84 -11.71
CA LEU A 82 17.44 7.56 -12.26
C LEU A 82 18.73 7.10 -11.58
N GLU A 83 19.66 8.00 -11.29
CA GLU A 83 20.90 7.65 -10.58
C GLU A 83 20.63 7.22 -9.13
N GLU A 84 19.78 7.93 -8.40
CA GLU A 84 19.37 7.48 -7.06
C GLU A 84 18.66 6.10 -7.09
N ALA A 85 17.83 5.86 -8.10
CA ALA A 85 17.19 4.56 -8.28
C ALA A 85 18.24 3.47 -8.58
N ARG A 86 19.25 3.80 -9.39
CA ARG A 86 20.38 2.92 -9.70
C ARG A 86 21.12 2.52 -8.43
N GLU A 87 21.54 3.50 -7.62
CA GLU A 87 22.21 3.26 -6.33
C GLU A 87 21.39 2.37 -5.40
N ALA A 88 20.08 2.63 -5.27
CA ALA A 88 19.19 1.81 -4.44
C ALA A 88 19.06 0.37 -4.94
N LEU A 89 19.05 0.16 -6.25
CA LEU A 89 19.00 -1.17 -6.87
C LEU A 89 20.34 -1.91 -6.74
N GLU A 90 21.47 -1.21 -6.90
CA GLU A 90 22.82 -1.78 -6.65
C GLU A 90 22.96 -2.20 -5.20
N GLY A 91 22.54 -1.36 -4.26
CA GLY A 91 22.57 -1.64 -2.82
C GLY A 91 21.75 -2.86 -2.39
N CYS A 92 20.77 -3.30 -3.19
CA CYS A 92 20.07 -4.57 -2.94
C CYS A 92 20.97 -5.80 -3.16
N GLY A 93 21.96 -5.70 -4.06
CA GLY A 93 22.80 -6.82 -4.46
C GLY A 93 22.05 -7.93 -5.20
N CYS A 94 20.85 -7.64 -5.72
CA CYS A 94 19.95 -8.63 -6.33
C CYS A 94 19.80 -8.48 -7.86
N PHE A 95 20.40 -7.44 -8.45
CA PHE A 95 20.26 -7.07 -9.85
C PHE A 95 21.60 -6.84 -10.56
N VAL A 96 21.61 -7.12 -11.86
CA VAL A 96 22.55 -6.55 -12.83
C VAL A 96 21.87 -5.37 -13.50
N LEU A 97 22.53 -4.21 -13.54
CA LEU A 97 21.95 -2.96 -14.04
C LEU A 97 22.52 -2.55 -15.40
N GLU A 98 21.62 -2.07 -16.26
CA GLU A 98 21.93 -1.52 -17.59
C GLU A 98 21.34 -0.09 -17.68
N GLY A 99 22.15 0.87 -18.15
CA GLY A 99 21.75 2.29 -18.23
C GLY A 99 21.94 3.07 -16.91
N PRO A 100 21.40 4.29 -16.78
CA PRO A 100 20.36 4.86 -17.62
C PRO A 100 20.84 5.26 -19.02
N SER A 101 20.19 4.73 -20.05
CA SER A 101 20.52 4.99 -21.47
C SER A 101 19.37 5.71 -22.18
N PRO A 102 19.63 6.52 -23.23
CA PRO A 102 18.59 7.15 -24.03
C PRO A 102 17.55 6.15 -24.56
N VAL A 103 16.28 6.54 -24.53
CA VAL A 103 15.20 5.73 -25.09
C VAL A 103 15.03 6.06 -26.57
N GLU A 104 15.31 5.09 -27.43
CA GLU A 104 15.15 5.20 -28.88
C GLU A 104 13.80 4.67 -29.37
N GLY A 105 13.49 4.88 -30.65
CA GLY A 105 12.29 4.33 -31.31
C GLY A 105 11.00 5.11 -31.06
N VAL A 106 9.87 4.48 -31.37
CA VAL A 106 8.53 5.12 -31.29
C VAL A 106 8.10 5.31 -29.83
N PRO A 107 7.62 6.51 -29.43
CA PRO A 107 7.14 6.74 -28.08
C PRO A 107 6.02 5.78 -27.67
N ARG A 108 6.19 5.11 -26.54
CA ARG A 108 5.25 4.11 -26.00
C ARG A 108 4.12 4.75 -25.20
N THR A 109 4.29 5.99 -24.77
CA THR A 109 3.29 6.72 -23.98
C THR A 109 3.00 8.10 -24.56
N ARG A 110 1.79 8.62 -24.28
CA ARG A 110 1.44 10.01 -24.62
C ARG A 110 2.37 11.02 -23.96
N TYR A 111 2.86 10.70 -22.76
CA TYR A 111 3.81 11.53 -22.02
C TYR A 111 5.14 11.59 -22.76
N GLU A 112 5.74 10.44 -23.06
CA GLU A 112 6.99 10.34 -23.81
C GLU A 112 6.93 11.13 -25.13
N ARG A 113 5.83 11.00 -25.89
CA ARG A 113 5.62 11.79 -27.13
C ARG A 113 5.66 13.29 -26.86
N LYS A 114 4.96 13.76 -25.82
CA LYS A 114 4.91 15.18 -25.44
C LYS A 114 6.30 15.71 -25.03
N TRP A 115 7.09 14.90 -24.32
CA TRP A 115 8.40 15.31 -23.81
C TRP A 115 9.47 15.34 -24.89
N ARG A 116 9.48 14.36 -25.79
CA ARG A 116 10.35 14.39 -26.98
C ARG A 116 10.07 15.59 -27.88
N LEU A 117 8.79 15.96 -28.05
CA LEU A 117 8.42 17.18 -28.80
C LEU A 117 8.94 18.47 -28.13
N ARG A 118 9.30 18.44 -26.85
CA ARG A 118 9.92 19.55 -26.11
C ARG A 118 11.45 19.46 -26.07
N GLY A 119 12.05 18.50 -26.77
CA GLY A 119 13.50 18.28 -26.78
C GLY A 119 14.05 17.71 -25.47
N LEU A 120 13.20 17.18 -24.59
CA LEU A 120 13.65 16.62 -23.31
C LEU A 120 14.20 15.21 -23.51
N GLU A 121 15.40 14.98 -22.98
CA GLU A 121 16.05 13.68 -23.04
C GLU A 121 15.34 12.70 -22.10
N ILE A 122 14.99 11.53 -22.63
CA ILE A 122 14.31 10.47 -21.89
C ILE A 122 15.25 9.29 -21.81
N ARG A 123 15.52 8.83 -20.59
CA ARG A 123 16.41 7.70 -20.34
C ARG A 123 15.69 6.57 -19.63
N ARG A 124 16.25 5.36 -19.77
CA ARG A 124 15.76 4.15 -19.12
C ARG A 124 16.88 3.43 -18.38
N LEU A 125 16.60 3.10 -17.12
CA LEU A 125 17.37 2.16 -16.32
C LEU A 125 16.67 0.80 -16.36
N VAL A 126 17.44 -0.27 -16.58
CA VAL A 126 16.96 -1.65 -16.55
C VAL A 126 17.69 -2.40 -15.45
N ALA A 127 16.94 -3.08 -14.58
CA ALA A 127 17.47 -3.97 -13.56
C ALA A 127 17.03 -5.39 -13.84
N ARG A 128 17.98 -6.29 -14.09
CA ARG A 128 17.72 -7.72 -14.33
C ARG A 128 18.02 -8.51 -13.07
N LYS A 129 17.03 -9.28 -12.60
CA LYS A 129 17.20 -10.13 -11.41
C LYS A 129 18.22 -11.23 -11.70
N VAL A 130 19.18 -11.37 -10.79
CA VAL A 130 20.19 -12.45 -10.77
C VAL A 130 20.22 -13.21 -9.45
N LYS A 131 19.52 -12.69 -8.44
CA LYS A 131 19.44 -13.28 -7.10
C LYS A 131 18.09 -12.97 -6.48
N GLY A 132 17.48 -13.96 -5.86
CA GLY A 132 16.25 -13.81 -5.08
C GLY A 132 16.44 -13.06 -3.78
N THR A 133 15.38 -12.39 -3.33
CA THR A 133 15.25 -11.80 -2.00
C THR A 133 13.94 -12.27 -1.37
N GLY A 134 13.86 -12.21 -0.05
CA GLY A 134 12.59 -12.37 0.67
C GLY A 134 11.92 -11.01 0.87
N VAL A 135 10.59 -11.02 0.92
CA VAL A 135 9.79 -9.87 1.35
C VAL A 135 8.69 -10.33 2.30
N GLU A 136 8.53 -9.62 3.40
CA GLU A 136 7.44 -9.87 4.34
C GLU A 136 6.13 -9.32 3.78
N ARG A 137 5.08 -10.13 3.83
CA ARG A 137 3.72 -9.78 3.41
C ARG A 137 2.87 -9.51 4.63
N ILE A 138 2.11 -8.43 4.59
CA ILE A 138 1.39 -7.93 5.76
C ILE A 138 -0.12 -7.80 5.53
N ALA A 139 -0.62 -8.10 4.33
CA ALA A 139 -2.01 -7.83 3.96
C ALA A 139 -3.05 -8.81 4.51
N GLU A 140 -2.64 -9.98 5.01
CA GLU A 140 -3.51 -11.11 5.34
C GLU A 140 -3.42 -11.54 6.81
N GLY A 141 -4.28 -12.48 7.21
CA GLY A 141 -4.30 -13.11 8.54
C GLY A 141 -5.64 -12.98 9.26
N THR A 142 -5.69 -13.51 10.48
CA THR A 142 -6.89 -13.48 11.34
C THR A 142 -7.07 -12.10 11.97
N MET A 143 -8.32 -11.66 12.06
CA MET A 143 -8.67 -10.41 12.74
C MET A 143 -8.90 -10.67 14.23
N PRO A 144 -8.34 -9.85 15.14
CA PRO A 144 -8.55 -9.99 16.57
C PRO A 144 -9.89 -9.37 16.98
N HIS A 145 -10.99 -10.00 16.57
CA HIS A 145 -12.32 -9.58 17.03
C HIS A 145 -12.44 -9.75 18.54
N VAL A 146 -13.11 -8.81 19.20
CA VAL A 146 -13.20 -8.76 20.66
C VAL A 146 -14.66 -8.74 21.08
N HIS A 147 -15.04 -9.73 21.88
CA HIS A 147 -16.29 -9.69 22.63
C HIS A 147 -16.11 -8.88 23.90
N VAL A 148 -16.99 -7.91 24.13
CA VAL A 148 -17.02 -7.03 25.29
C VAL A 148 -18.27 -7.41 26.10
N PRO A 149 -18.14 -8.24 27.15
CA PRO A 149 -19.27 -8.78 27.91
C PRO A 149 -19.79 -7.76 28.94
N LYS A 150 -20.12 -6.56 28.47
CA LYS A 150 -20.60 -5.44 29.29
C LYS A 150 -21.70 -4.71 28.55
N GLU A 151 -22.66 -4.21 29.31
CA GLU A 151 -23.62 -3.26 28.78
C GLU A 151 -23.00 -1.87 28.75
N LEU A 152 -22.98 -1.27 27.56
CA LEU A 152 -22.44 0.06 27.28
C LEU A 152 -23.47 0.80 26.43
N SER A 153 -23.67 2.10 26.68
CA SER A 153 -24.44 2.92 25.75
C SER A 153 -23.63 3.19 24.47
N PRO A 154 -24.29 3.39 23.32
CA PRO A 154 -23.60 3.79 22.08
C PRO A 154 -22.73 5.06 22.26
N GLU A 155 -23.17 6.01 23.09
CA GLU A 155 -22.43 7.23 23.43
C GLU A 155 -21.15 6.93 24.22
N GLU A 156 -21.16 5.92 25.09
CA GLU A 156 -19.96 5.47 25.79
C GLU A 156 -18.95 4.85 24.82
N ILE A 157 -19.43 4.08 23.85
CA ILE A 157 -18.59 3.50 22.79
C ILE A 157 -17.93 4.61 21.95
N LEU A 158 -18.67 5.68 21.60
CA LEU A 158 -18.14 6.81 20.84
C LEU A 158 -16.97 7.53 21.53
N ARG A 159 -16.79 7.38 22.85
CA ARG A 159 -15.65 7.98 23.58
C ARG A 159 -14.30 7.41 23.16
N VAL A 160 -14.28 6.30 22.41
CA VAL A 160 -13.07 5.76 21.77
C VAL A 160 -12.50 6.69 20.68
N ARG A 161 -13.27 7.69 20.22
CA ARG A 161 -12.80 8.71 19.27
C ARG A 161 -11.52 9.37 19.79
N GLY A 162 -10.49 9.39 18.94
CA GLY A 162 -9.17 9.91 19.28
C GLY A 162 -8.20 8.85 19.79
N LEU A 163 -8.64 7.61 20.05
CA LEU A 163 -7.75 6.49 20.32
C LEU A 163 -6.76 6.34 19.17
N LYS A 164 -5.46 6.38 19.50
CA LYS A 164 -4.37 6.27 18.55
C LYS A 164 -3.19 5.59 19.19
N GLU A 165 -2.45 4.84 18.39
CA GLU A 165 -1.15 4.30 18.74
C GLU A 165 -0.19 4.49 17.57
N VAL A 166 1.09 4.67 17.89
CA VAL A 166 2.17 4.89 16.93
C VAL A 166 3.37 4.07 17.35
N TRP A 167 3.94 3.32 16.42
CA TRP A 167 5.17 2.53 16.58
C TRP A 167 6.04 2.70 15.31
N PRO A 168 7.31 2.24 15.31
CA PRO A 168 8.22 2.51 14.21
C PRO A 168 7.71 2.11 12.81
N GLU A 169 6.95 1.02 12.72
CA GLU A 169 6.48 0.47 11.45
C GLU A 169 5.02 0.79 11.11
N GLY A 170 4.29 1.44 12.02
CA GLY A 170 2.88 1.68 11.79
C GLY A 170 2.18 2.55 12.82
N SER A 171 0.94 2.88 12.52
CA SER A 171 0.07 3.65 13.40
C SER A 171 -1.38 3.44 13.04
N PHE A 172 -2.27 3.69 13.99
CA PHE A 172 -3.67 3.87 13.71
C PHE A 172 -4.26 5.03 14.51
N VAL A 173 -5.40 5.53 14.05
CA VAL A 173 -6.22 6.48 14.80
C VAL A 173 -7.69 6.29 14.48
N VAL A 174 -8.52 6.24 15.51
CA VAL A 174 -9.98 6.32 15.39
C VAL A 174 -10.37 7.79 15.32
N LYS A 175 -10.91 8.22 14.18
CA LYS A 175 -11.19 9.64 13.90
C LYS A 175 -12.59 10.05 14.27
N GLU A 176 -13.56 9.21 13.93
CA GLU A 176 -14.99 9.53 14.03
C GLU A 176 -15.77 8.27 14.41
N GLY A 177 -17.02 8.48 14.84
CA GLY A 177 -17.95 7.40 15.11
C GLY A 177 -19.37 7.81 14.80
N TYR A 178 -20.19 6.84 14.42
CA TYR A 178 -21.59 7.01 14.02
C TYR A 178 -22.43 5.93 14.69
N ILE A 179 -23.58 6.30 15.23
CA ILE A 179 -24.52 5.38 15.87
C ILE A 179 -25.64 5.08 14.87
N SER A 180 -26.04 3.82 14.75
CA SER A 180 -27.21 3.43 13.96
C SER A 180 -28.50 4.02 14.55
N PRO A 181 -29.56 4.22 13.76
CA PRO A 181 -30.81 4.80 14.26
C PRO A 181 -31.44 4.04 15.43
N ASP A 182 -31.25 2.71 15.50
CA ASP A 182 -31.74 1.84 16.57
C ASP A 182 -30.76 1.71 17.76
N GLY A 183 -29.58 2.33 17.68
CA GLY A 183 -28.54 2.23 18.69
C GLY A 183 -27.91 0.83 18.83
N GLY A 184 -28.20 -0.09 17.89
CA GLY A 184 -27.66 -1.46 17.88
C GLY A 184 -26.25 -1.56 17.34
N GLU A 185 -25.78 -0.55 16.60
CA GLU A 185 -24.47 -0.54 15.95
C GLU A 185 -23.78 0.82 16.11
N VAL A 186 -22.45 0.76 16.26
CA VAL A 186 -21.56 1.91 16.22
C VAL A 186 -20.47 1.66 15.19
N LEU A 187 -20.42 2.50 14.17
CA LEU A 187 -19.38 2.49 13.15
C LEU A 187 -18.29 3.48 13.52
N LEU A 188 -17.06 2.99 13.69
CA LEU A 188 -15.90 3.80 14.04
C LEU A 188 -14.99 3.97 12.81
N ARG A 189 -14.84 5.20 12.32
CA ARG A 189 -13.97 5.50 11.18
C ARG A 189 -12.52 5.55 11.65
N ALA A 190 -11.69 4.65 11.14
CA ALA A 190 -10.29 4.52 11.51
C ALA A 190 -9.37 4.70 10.30
N HIS A 191 -8.19 5.25 10.57
CA HIS A 191 -7.11 5.41 9.60
C HIS A 191 -5.92 4.60 10.11
N ALA A 192 -5.30 3.81 9.24
CA ALA A 192 -4.07 3.09 9.55
C ALA A 192 -2.97 3.41 8.55
N THR A 193 -1.74 3.32 9.04
CA THR A 193 -0.52 3.37 8.24
C THR A 193 0.37 2.19 8.61
N ASP A 194 0.84 1.43 7.63
CA ASP A 194 1.85 0.38 7.80
C ASP A 194 2.91 0.53 6.72
N ARG A 195 4.17 0.78 7.12
CA ARG A 195 5.32 0.95 6.18
C ARG A 195 5.00 1.89 5.00
N GLY A 196 4.36 3.03 5.29
CA GLY A 196 3.98 4.04 4.30
C GLY A 196 2.74 3.71 3.45
N PHE A 197 2.12 2.55 3.62
CA PHE A 197 0.81 2.24 3.05
C PHE A 197 -0.29 2.79 3.95
N HIS A 198 -1.22 3.54 3.38
CA HIS A 198 -2.30 4.19 4.11
C HIS A 198 -3.66 3.61 3.70
N GLN A 199 -4.53 3.37 4.69
CA GLN A 199 -5.89 2.92 4.44
C GLN A 199 -6.91 3.53 5.41
N HIS A 200 -8.13 3.67 4.92
CA HIS A 200 -9.29 4.17 5.64
C HIS A 200 -10.34 3.06 5.66
N TYR A 201 -10.92 2.80 6.84
CA TYR A 201 -11.87 1.71 7.04
C TYR A 201 -12.76 1.99 8.24
N PHE A 202 -13.73 1.10 8.44
CA PHE A 202 -14.58 1.12 9.63
C PHE A 202 -14.28 -0.06 10.55
N ILE A 203 -14.39 0.18 11.84
CA ILE A 203 -14.51 -0.85 12.87
C ILE A 203 -15.98 -0.84 13.27
N LEU A 204 -16.63 -1.99 13.21
CA LEU A 204 -18.01 -2.16 13.61
C LEU A 204 -18.07 -2.67 15.04
N VAL A 205 -18.78 -1.94 15.90
CA VAL A 205 -19.15 -2.39 17.24
C VAL A 205 -20.66 -2.61 17.21
N HIS A 206 -21.10 -3.86 17.28
CA HIS A 206 -22.52 -4.19 17.19
C HIS A 206 -22.97 -4.99 18.40
N ARG A 207 -24.22 -4.78 18.79
CA ARG A 207 -24.81 -5.39 19.98
C ARG A 207 -25.06 -6.88 19.74
N GLU A 208 -24.65 -7.69 20.69
CA GLU A 208 -24.95 -9.13 20.77
C GLU A 208 -25.74 -9.41 22.06
N LYS A 209 -26.21 -10.65 22.26
CA LYS A 209 -27.05 -11.02 23.41
C LYS A 209 -26.38 -10.73 24.76
N ASP A 210 -25.06 -10.93 24.84
CA ASP A 210 -24.28 -10.85 26.08
C ASP A 210 -23.27 -9.69 26.07
N GLY A 211 -23.53 -8.63 25.30
CA GLY A 211 -22.70 -7.43 25.27
C GLY A 211 -22.49 -6.87 23.86
N TRP A 212 -21.24 -6.55 23.52
CA TRP A 212 -20.88 -5.94 22.25
C TRP A 212 -19.76 -6.70 21.56
N MET A 213 -19.82 -6.80 20.24
CA MET A 213 -18.77 -7.39 19.42
C MET A 213 -18.08 -6.32 18.60
N VAL A 214 -16.77 -6.16 18.85
CA VAL A 214 -15.87 -5.29 18.11
C VAL A 214 -15.21 -6.09 17.00
N LYS A 215 -15.49 -5.74 15.75
CA LYS A 215 -14.94 -6.41 14.57
C LYS A 215 -14.57 -5.42 13.47
N LEU A 216 -13.75 -5.89 12.54
CA LEU A 216 -13.51 -5.13 11.32
C LEU A 216 -14.79 -5.10 10.48
N ASP A 217 -15.16 -3.93 9.96
CA ASP A 217 -16.29 -3.84 9.05
C ASP A 217 -16.02 -4.62 7.75
N GLY A 218 -16.99 -5.46 7.36
CA GLY A 218 -16.89 -6.31 6.18
C GLY A 218 -17.18 -5.59 4.86
N ALA A 219 -17.87 -4.45 4.90
CA ALA A 219 -18.25 -3.71 3.68
C ALA A 219 -17.08 -2.93 3.08
N SER A 220 -16.19 -2.40 3.92
CA SER A 220 -15.02 -1.63 3.49
C SER A 220 -13.85 -2.48 2.97
N LEU A 221 -13.87 -3.80 3.19
CA LEU A 221 -12.84 -4.78 2.76
C LEU A 221 -11.38 -4.27 2.84
N PRO A 222 -10.94 -3.72 3.98
CA PRO A 222 -9.56 -3.28 4.12
C PRO A 222 -8.59 -4.47 4.14
N PHE A 223 -7.35 -4.22 3.70
CA PHE A 223 -6.26 -5.16 3.96
C PHE A 223 -6.05 -5.31 5.47
N ARG A 224 -5.78 -6.53 5.92
CA ARG A 224 -5.68 -6.90 7.34
C ARG A 224 -4.27 -6.67 7.85
N THR A 225 -3.79 -5.44 7.68
CA THR A 225 -2.44 -5.04 8.07
C THR A 225 -2.26 -5.04 9.59
N PRO A 226 -1.01 -5.09 10.10
CA PRO A 226 -0.74 -5.03 11.53
C PRO A 226 -1.44 -3.87 12.24
N ALA A 227 -1.44 -2.67 11.67
CA ALA A 227 -2.11 -1.53 12.29
C ALA A 227 -3.64 -1.65 12.32
N VAL A 228 -4.25 -2.34 11.36
CA VAL A 228 -5.70 -2.62 11.32
C VAL A 228 -6.08 -3.66 12.35
N LYS A 229 -5.27 -4.72 12.47
CA LYS A 229 -5.43 -5.70 13.53
C LYS A 229 -5.30 -5.04 14.90
N ARG A 230 -4.26 -4.21 15.07
CA ARG A 230 -4.02 -3.48 16.31
C ARG A 230 -5.17 -2.53 16.63
N SER A 231 -5.73 -1.82 15.66
CA SER A 231 -6.84 -0.89 15.92
C SER A 231 -8.09 -1.61 16.45
N VAL A 232 -8.43 -2.78 15.89
CA VAL A 232 -9.59 -3.57 16.36
C VAL A 232 -9.35 -4.07 17.78
N ALA A 233 -8.17 -4.64 18.05
CA ALA A 233 -7.80 -5.09 19.39
C ALA A 233 -7.81 -3.94 20.40
N ALA A 234 -7.23 -2.79 20.06
CA ALA A 234 -7.14 -1.62 20.93
C ALA A 234 -8.52 -1.03 21.26
N VAL A 235 -9.45 -1.00 20.31
CA VAL A 235 -10.84 -0.60 20.57
C VAL A 235 -11.48 -1.56 21.57
N GLY A 236 -11.34 -2.88 21.38
CA GLY A 236 -11.83 -3.88 22.32
C GLY A 236 -11.25 -3.71 23.73
N GLU A 237 -9.92 -3.58 23.84
CA GLU A 237 -9.22 -3.33 25.10
C GLU A 237 -9.66 -2.02 25.78
N TYR A 238 -9.95 -0.97 24.99
CA TYR A 238 -10.44 0.30 25.51
C TYR A 238 -11.83 0.14 26.15
N LEU A 239 -12.74 -0.53 25.45
CA LEU A 239 -14.11 -0.77 25.92
C LEU A 239 -14.14 -1.75 27.11
N LEU A 240 -13.23 -2.72 27.16
CA LEU A 240 -13.08 -3.61 28.33
C LEU A 240 -12.61 -2.85 29.57
N ARG A 241 -11.72 -1.85 29.42
CA ARG A 241 -11.16 -1.05 30.52
C ARG A 241 -12.12 0.01 31.08
N LYS A 242 -12.98 0.61 30.24
CA LYS A 242 -14.03 1.54 30.69
C LYS A 242 -15.13 0.75 31.40
N GLY A 243 -15.08 0.73 32.74
CA GLY A 243 -16.07 0.03 33.57
C GLY A 243 -15.58 -0.24 35.00
N GLY A 244 -15.13 0.82 35.67
CA GLY A 244 -14.92 0.94 37.11
C GLY A 244 -15.31 2.35 37.52
#